data_AF-A0A7S2DAM0-F1
#
_entry.id   AF-A0A7S2DAM0-F1
#
_cell.length_a   1.000
_cell.length_b   1.000
_cell.length_c   1.000
_cell.angle_alpha   90.00
_cell.angle_beta   90.00
_cell.angle_gamma   90.00
#
_symmetry.space_group_name_H-M   'P 1'
#
loop_
_entity.id
_entity.type
_entity.pdbx_description
1 polymer ?
#
loop_
_entity_poly.entity_id
_entity_poly.type
_entity_poly.pdbx_seq_one_letter_code
_entity_poly.pdbx_strand_id
1 'polypeptide(L)'
;DTSFCCVTVTDLFGGRGHDYCVDDQLAISNGGMLVIATSMPDEREWTQWKGRTARQDKPGQFYVILSEDCEPFNEGKEGADYLKEFKKLKAEKPARGSTAHEKSVDDVRIESLHRRKDRHMNETLDRFKSDQAKGAWLNELCEKYYASSAPEGEGQSKDEG
;
A
#
# COMPACT_ATOMS: atom_id res chain seq x y z
N ASP A 1 -18.85 35.35 14.96
CA ASP A 1 -18.58 33.92 14.72
C ASP A 1 -17.83 33.71 13.42
N THR A 2 -16.50 33.63 13.53
CA THR A 2 -15.65 33.17 12.43
C THR A 2 -15.48 31.67 12.60
N SER A 3 -16.22 30.88 11.82
CA SER A 3 -15.97 29.45 11.70
C SER A 3 -14.58 29.26 11.08
N PHE A 4 -13.65 28.71 11.86
CA PHE A 4 -12.31 28.40 11.39
C PHE A 4 -12.28 26.99 10.83
N CYS A 5 -12.18 26.86 9.51
CA CYS A 5 -11.93 25.57 8.87
C CYS A 5 -10.42 25.33 8.82
N CYS A 6 -9.91 24.42 9.64
CA CYS A 6 -8.51 24.01 9.60
C CYS A 6 -8.34 22.90 8.55
N VAL A 7 -7.60 23.20 7.48
CA VAL A 7 -7.26 22.23 6.43
C VAL A 7 -5.78 21.91 6.53
N THR A 8 -5.46 20.63 6.67
CA THR A 8 -4.08 20.14 6.66
C THR A 8 -3.90 19.22 5.45
N VAL A 9 -2.88 19.50 4.66
CA VAL A 9 -2.45 18.61 3.56
C VAL A 9 -1.19 17.89 4.03
N THR A 10 -1.22 16.57 3.91
CA THR A 10 -0.12 15.70 4.33
C THR A 10 0.22 14.72 3.23
N ASP A 11 1.49 14.33 3.17
CA ASP A 11 1.90 13.15 2.43
C ASP A 11 1.58 11.87 3.23
N LEU A 12 2.02 10.73 2.71
CA LEU A 12 1.85 9.40 3.31
C LEU A 12 2.40 9.32 4.76
N PHE A 13 3.45 10.08 5.07
CA PHE A 13 4.16 9.99 6.33
C PHE A 13 3.73 11.05 7.35
N GLY A 14 3.18 12.16 6.89
CA GLY A 14 2.82 13.26 7.76
C GLY A 14 1.67 12.91 8.71
N GLY A 15 1.72 13.55 9.88
CA GLY A 15 0.84 13.22 11.00
C GLY A 15 1.10 11.84 11.64
N ARG A 16 2.11 11.07 11.20
CA ARG A 16 2.49 9.84 11.89
C ARG A 16 2.98 10.15 13.30
N GLY A 17 2.48 9.39 14.28
CA GLY A 17 2.77 9.62 15.70
C GLY A 17 2.11 10.86 16.30
N HIS A 18 1.28 11.57 15.53
CA HIS A 18 0.53 12.74 15.99
C HIS A 18 -0.96 12.42 15.97
N ASP A 19 -1.65 12.86 17.03
CA ASP A 19 -3.09 12.71 17.14
C ASP A 19 -3.78 14.01 16.76
N TYR A 20 -4.71 13.91 15.81
CA TYR A 20 -5.60 15.00 15.47
C TYR A 20 -6.75 15.03 16.48
N CYS A 21 -6.83 16.13 17.25
CA CYS A 21 -7.91 16.34 18.21
C CYS A 21 -8.92 17.35 17.67
N VAL A 22 -10.18 16.95 17.55
CA VAL A 22 -11.29 17.85 17.23
C VAL A 22 -12.03 18.16 18.52
N ASP A 23 -11.79 19.32 19.12
CA ASP A 23 -12.46 19.74 20.36
C ASP A 23 -13.58 20.76 20.15
N ASP A 24 -13.72 21.26 18.93
CA ASP A 24 -14.84 22.12 18.57
C ASP A 24 -16.16 21.33 18.49
N GLN A 25 -17.12 21.72 19.32
CA GLN A 25 -18.44 21.08 19.40
C GLN A 25 -19.23 21.23 18.11
N LEU A 26 -19.07 22.36 17.40
CA LEU A 26 -19.73 22.55 16.13
C LEU A 26 -19.19 21.57 15.08
N ALA A 27 -17.86 21.44 14.96
CA ALA A 27 -17.23 20.42 14.11
C ALA A 27 -17.67 19.00 14.45
N ILE A 28 -17.69 18.62 15.75
CA ILE A 28 -18.19 17.30 16.20
C ILE A 28 -19.64 17.09 15.75
N SER A 29 -20.52 18.07 15.97
CA SER A 29 -21.94 17.97 15.58
C SER A 29 -22.15 17.86 14.06
N ASN A 30 -21.18 18.33 13.26
CA ASN A 30 -21.19 18.27 11.81
C ASN A 30 -20.52 17.01 11.23
N GLY A 31 -20.18 16.03 12.07
CA GLY A 31 -19.57 14.76 11.64
C GLY A 31 -18.09 14.62 11.96
N GLY A 32 -17.50 15.60 12.65
CA GLY A 32 -16.14 15.55 13.15
C GLY A 32 -15.08 15.74 12.07
N MET A 33 -13.99 14.97 12.15
CA MET A 33 -12.87 15.11 11.21
C MET A 33 -13.18 14.40 9.88
N LEU A 34 -13.03 15.14 8.77
CA LEU A 34 -13.07 14.58 7.42
C LEU A 34 -11.65 14.32 6.90
N VAL A 35 -11.38 13.10 6.47
CA VAL A 35 -10.18 12.76 5.70
C VAL A 35 -10.52 12.58 4.23
N ILE A 36 -9.83 13.31 3.37
CA ILE A 36 -9.93 13.17 1.91
C ILE A 36 -8.67 12.48 1.40
N ALA A 37 -8.81 11.26 0.91
CA ALA A 37 -7.74 10.50 0.29
C ALA A 37 -7.74 10.74 -1.23
N THR A 38 -6.62 11.24 -1.77
CA THR A 38 -6.43 11.43 -3.22
C THR A 38 -5.70 10.27 -3.89
N SER A 39 -5.33 9.25 -3.10
CA SER A 39 -4.66 8.03 -3.53
C SER A 39 -5.00 6.91 -2.55
N MET A 40 -4.97 5.66 -3.00
CA MET A 40 -5.24 4.52 -2.13
C MET A 40 -3.99 4.04 -1.38
N PRO A 41 -3.97 4.11 -0.03
CA PRO A 41 -2.91 3.50 0.76
C PRO A 41 -3.02 1.97 0.73
N ASP A 42 -2.08 1.26 1.36
CA ASP A 42 -2.24 -0.16 1.62
C ASP A 42 -3.34 -0.42 2.68
N GLU A 43 -3.76 -1.68 2.83
CA GLU A 43 -4.85 -2.03 3.76
C GLU A 43 -4.54 -1.68 5.23
N ARG A 44 -3.29 -1.84 5.64
CA ARG A 44 -2.86 -1.58 7.01
C ARG A 44 -2.90 -0.09 7.30
N GLU A 45 -2.46 0.72 6.36
CA GLU A 45 -2.47 2.16 6.45
C GLU A 45 -3.89 2.73 6.32
N TRP A 46 -4.72 2.18 5.43
CA TRP A 46 -6.14 2.50 5.36
C TRP A 46 -6.84 2.34 6.71
N THR A 47 -6.57 1.22 7.40
CA THR A 47 -7.11 0.95 8.73
C THR A 47 -6.63 2.00 9.74
N GLN A 48 -5.37 2.42 9.66
CA GLN A 48 -4.84 3.49 10.52
C GLN A 48 -5.49 4.84 10.22
N TRP A 49 -5.68 5.18 8.95
CA TRP A 49 -6.32 6.45 8.55
C TRP A 49 -7.76 6.51 9.07
N LYS A 50 -8.55 5.45 8.91
CA LYS A 50 -9.89 5.33 9.52
C LYS A 50 -9.83 5.46 11.04
N GLY A 51 -8.82 4.85 11.68
CA GLY A 51 -8.61 4.96 13.13
C GLY A 51 -8.22 6.37 13.60
N ARG A 52 -7.77 7.26 12.71
CA ARG A 52 -7.48 8.66 13.07
C ARG A 52 -8.73 9.54 12.99
N THR A 53 -9.72 9.23 12.15
CA THR A 53 -10.92 10.06 11.96
C THR A 53 -11.93 9.95 13.10
N ALA A 54 -12.20 8.73 13.56
CA ALA A 54 -13.18 8.47 14.61
C ALA A 54 -12.46 8.08 15.92
N ARG A 55 -11.84 9.07 16.58
CA ARG A 55 -11.16 8.89 17.88
C ARG A 55 -12.00 9.43 19.03
N GLN A 56 -11.80 8.83 20.22
CA GLN A 56 -12.41 9.28 21.49
C GLN A 56 -13.95 9.37 21.41
N ASP A 57 -14.58 8.39 20.76
CA ASP A 57 -16.04 8.33 20.54
C ASP A 57 -16.61 9.53 19.75
N LYS A 58 -15.76 10.30 19.08
CA LYS A 58 -16.17 11.38 18.17
C LYS A 58 -16.47 10.80 16.78
N PRO A 59 -17.48 11.35 16.06
CA PRO A 59 -17.74 10.97 14.69
C PRO A 59 -16.55 11.33 13.81
N GLY A 60 -16.36 10.55 12.74
CA GLY A 60 -15.33 10.78 11.74
C GLY A 60 -15.87 10.44 10.36
N GLN A 61 -15.35 11.12 9.35
CA GLN A 61 -15.75 10.96 7.97
C GLN A 61 -14.53 10.70 7.10
N PHE A 62 -14.74 9.97 6.01
CA PHE A 62 -13.72 9.79 4.99
C PHE A 62 -14.34 9.95 3.61
N TYR A 63 -13.53 10.43 2.67
CA TYR A 63 -13.88 10.51 1.26
C TYR A 63 -12.66 10.13 0.42
N VAL A 64 -12.87 9.39 -0.65
CA VAL A 64 -11.79 8.95 -1.54
C VAL A 64 -12.06 9.49 -2.93
N ILE A 65 -11.12 10.28 -3.46
CA ILE A 65 -11.20 10.86 -4.79
C ILE A 65 -10.05 10.28 -5.61
N LEU A 66 -10.38 9.47 -6.60
CA LEU A 66 -9.40 8.85 -7.49
C LEU A 66 -9.61 9.35 -8.92
N SER A 67 -8.51 9.49 -9.66
CA SER A 67 -8.54 9.81 -11.08
C SER A 67 -8.36 8.54 -11.92
N GLU A 68 -9.09 8.44 -13.04
CA GLU A 68 -8.92 7.37 -14.03
C GLU A 68 -7.54 7.45 -14.73
N ASP A 69 -6.90 8.63 -14.69
CA ASP A 69 -5.57 8.88 -15.28
C ASP A 69 -4.42 8.47 -14.35
N CYS A 70 -4.72 7.96 -13.16
CA CYS A 70 -3.74 7.54 -12.15
C CYS A 70 -3.77 6.02 -11.93
N GLU A 71 -2.71 5.50 -11.33
CA GLU A 71 -2.70 4.12 -10.85
C GLU A 71 -3.86 3.89 -9.86
N PRO A 72 -4.54 2.73 -9.92
CA PRO A 72 -4.21 1.57 -10.74
C PRO A 72 -4.98 1.50 -12.08
N PHE A 73 -5.57 2.61 -12.54
CA PHE A 73 -6.47 2.62 -13.70
C PHE A 73 -5.77 2.90 -15.03
N ASN A 74 -4.60 3.57 -15.01
CA ASN A 74 -3.85 3.98 -16.20
C ASN A 74 -2.84 2.95 -16.73
N GLU A 75 -2.84 1.72 -16.20
CA GLU A 75 -1.91 0.63 -16.55
C GLU A 75 -2.26 -0.06 -17.89
N GLY A 76 -2.45 0.73 -18.95
CA GLY A 76 -2.76 0.23 -20.30
C GLY A 76 -4.07 -0.57 -20.36
N LYS A 77 -4.06 -1.71 -21.06
CA LYS A 77 -5.26 -2.53 -21.26
C LYS A 77 -5.77 -3.14 -19.95
N GLU A 78 -4.87 -3.58 -19.07
CA GLU A 78 -5.23 -4.20 -17.80
C GLU A 78 -5.89 -3.20 -16.83
N GLY A 79 -5.36 -1.97 -16.77
CA GLY A 79 -5.97 -0.87 -16.01
C GLY A 79 -7.36 -0.52 -16.53
N ALA A 80 -7.52 -0.43 -17.86
CA ALA A 80 -8.80 -0.12 -18.49
C ALA A 80 -9.87 -1.22 -18.27
N ASP A 81 -9.49 -2.49 -18.33
CA ASP A 81 -10.39 -3.61 -18.05
C ASP A 81 -10.75 -3.66 -16.57
N TYR A 82 -9.79 -3.41 -15.66
CA TYR A 82 -10.06 -3.27 -14.24
C TYR A 82 -11.02 -2.12 -13.92
N LEU A 83 -10.86 -0.95 -14.55
CA LEU A 83 -11.77 0.19 -14.35
C LEU A 83 -13.23 -0.16 -14.72
N LYS A 84 -13.44 -0.94 -15.79
CA LYS A 84 -14.79 -1.42 -16.18
C LYS A 84 -15.37 -2.36 -15.14
N GLU A 85 -14.57 -3.26 -14.57
CA GLU A 85 -15.00 -4.15 -13.50
C GLU A 85 -15.28 -3.37 -12.22
N PHE A 86 -14.39 -2.46 -11.84
CA PHE A 86 -14.47 -1.61 -10.67
C PHE A 86 -15.77 -0.77 -10.67
N LYS A 87 -16.13 -0.17 -11.81
CA LYS A 87 -17.38 0.57 -11.98
C LYS A 87 -18.63 -0.31 -11.85
N LYS A 88 -18.51 -1.62 -12.13
CA LYS A 88 -19.61 -2.60 -12.05
C LYS A 88 -19.77 -3.25 -10.68
N LEU A 89 -18.81 -3.06 -9.76
CA LEU A 89 -18.89 -3.60 -8.41
C LEU A 89 -20.17 -3.13 -7.72
N LYS A 90 -20.84 -4.07 -7.04
CA LYS A 90 -22.07 -3.83 -6.27
C LYS A 90 -21.86 -4.28 -4.84
N ALA A 91 -22.67 -3.75 -3.94
CA ALA A 91 -22.71 -4.19 -2.56
C ALA A 91 -23.01 -5.69 -2.51
N GLU A 92 -22.23 -6.41 -1.72
CA GLU A 92 -22.46 -7.82 -1.47
C GLU A 92 -23.51 -7.94 -0.37
N LYS A 93 -24.64 -8.57 -0.70
CA LYS A 93 -25.61 -8.93 0.34
C LYS A 93 -25.03 -10.09 1.15
N PRO A 94 -25.02 -10.00 2.48
CA PRO A 94 -24.60 -11.13 3.31
C PRO A 94 -25.47 -12.34 2.99
N ALA A 95 -24.84 -13.51 2.90
CA ALA A 95 -25.57 -14.77 2.75
C ALA A 95 -26.59 -14.92 3.90
N ARG A 96 -27.79 -15.43 3.59
CA ARG A 96 -28.83 -15.64 4.61
C ARG A 96 -28.26 -16.46 5.78
N GLY A 97 -28.24 -15.84 6.97
CA GLY A 97 -27.77 -16.47 8.20
C GLY A 97 -26.33 -16.13 8.60
N SER A 98 -25.60 -15.30 7.87
CA SER A 98 -24.31 -14.78 8.35
C SER A 98 -24.53 -13.62 9.33
N THR A 99 -23.69 -13.56 10.37
CA THR A 99 -23.60 -12.42 11.31
C THR A 99 -22.73 -11.28 10.75
N ALA A 100 -22.32 -11.36 9.47
CA ALA A 100 -21.48 -10.35 8.86
C ALA A 100 -22.31 -9.10 8.57
N HIS A 101 -21.76 -7.94 8.93
CA HIS A 101 -22.33 -6.66 8.54
C HIS A 101 -22.43 -6.56 7.02
N GLU A 102 -23.54 -5.99 6.53
CA GLU A 102 -23.72 -5.66 5.12
C GLU A 102 -22.63 -4.67 4.71
N LYS A 103 -21.73 -5.08 3.81
CA LYS A 103 -20.67 -4.22 3.29
C LYS A 103 -21.28 -3.22 2.33
N SER A 104 -20.90 -1.96 2.45
CA SER A 104 -21.29 -0.94 1.48
C SER A 104 -20.62 -1.21 0.13
N VAL A 105 -21.15 -0.60 -0.94
CA VAL A 105 -20.49 -0.64 -2.27
C VAL A 105 -19.07 -0.09 -2.18
N ASP A 106 -18.87 0.94 -1.35
CA ASP A 106 -17.57 1.61 -1.21
C ASP A 106 -16.56 0.73 -0.48
N ASP A 107 -16.99 -0.06 0.52
CA ASP A 107 -16.13 -1.06 1.17
C ASP A 107 -15.64 -2.12 0.16
N VAL A 108 -16.56 -2.62 -0.68
CA VAL A 108 -16.22 -3.60 -1.73
C VAL A 108 -15.24 -3.00 -2.74
N ARG A 109 -15.41 -1.73 -3.10
CA ARG A 109 -14.49 -1.01 -3.99
C ARG A 109 -13.12 -0.83 -3.37
N ILE A 110 -13.05 -0.38 -2.12
CA ILE A 110 -11.79 -0.21 -1.39
C ILE A 110 -11.05 -1.56 -1.27
N GLU A 111 -11.77 -2.63 -0.94
CA GLU A 111 -11.19 -3.98 -0.87
C GLU A 111 -10.67 -4.45 -2.23
N SER A 112 -11.38 -4.16 -3.32
CA SER A 112 -10.89 -4.44 -4.68
C SER A 112 -9.58 -3.71 -4.99
N LEU A 113 -9.46 -2.44 -4.57
CA LEU A 113 -8.26 -1.63 -4.77
C LEU A 113 -7.06 -2.22 -3.99
N HIS A 114 -7.26 -2.62 -2.73
CA HIS A 114 -6.22 -3.27 -1.94
C HIS A 114 -5.78 -4.61 -2.57
N ARG A 115 -6.73 -5.46 -2.96
CA ARG A 115 -6.41 -6.75 -3.61
C ARG A 115 -5.59 -6.59 -4.89
N ARG A 116 -5.84 -5.54 -5.68
CA ARG A 116 -5.04 -5.24 -6.88
C ARG A 116 -3.61 -4.84 -6.51
N LYS A 117 -3.47 -3.96 -5.52
CA LYS A 117 -2.16 -3.50 -5.03
C LYS A 117 -1.32 -4.65 -4.47
N ASP A 118 -1.93 -5.54 -3.67
CA ASP A 118 -1.25 -6.72 -3.12
C ASP A 118 -0.77 -7.68 -4.20
N ARG A 119 -1.54 -7.86 -5.27
CA ARG A 119 -1.13 -8.68 -6.42
C ARG A 119 0.13 -8.14 -7.08
N HIS A 120 0.13 -6.84 -7.39
CA HIS A 120 1.30 -6.20 -8.00
C HIS A 120 2.54 -6.27 -7.11
N MET A 121 2.36 -6.14 -5.79
CA MET A 121 3.43 -6.32 -4.81
C MET A 121 3.98 -7.75 -4.79
N ASN A 122 3.11 -8.76 -4.83
CA ASN A 122 3.52 -10.17 -4.86
C ASN A 122 4.28 -10.53 -6.15
N GLU A 123 3.80 -10.07 -7.30
CA GLU A 123 4.48 -10.26 -8.59
C GLU A 123 5.88 -9.62 -8.59
N THR A 124 5.99 -8.43 -8.00
CA THR A 124 7.27 -7.74 -7.82
C THR A 124 8.21 -8.54 -6.91
N LEU A 125 7.71 -9.07 -5.79
CA LEU A 125 8.50 -9.90 -4.87
C LEU A 125 9.01 -11.18 -5.53
N ASP A 126 8.19 -11.84 -6.33
CA ASP A 126 8.58 -13.08 -7.02
C ASP A 126 9.63 -12.82 -8.10
N ARG A 127 9.54 -11.68 -8.79
CA ARG A 127 10.60 -11.24 -9.70
C ARG A 127 11.92 -11.03 -8.96
N PHE A 128 11.90 -10.35 -7.81
CA PHE A 128 13.11 -10.16 -6.99
C PHE A 128 13.73 -11.47 -6.53
N LYS A 129 12.92 -12.45 -6.10
CA LYS A 129 13.43 -13.79 -5.75
C LYS A 129 14.11 -14.48 -6.93
N SER A 130 13.51 -14.39 -8.12
CA SER A 130 14.08 -14.96 -9.36
C SER A 130 15.43 -14.32 -9.69
N ASP A 131 15.54 -13.00 -9.59
CA ASP A 131 16.77 -12.28 -9.88
C ASP A 131 17.85 -12.54 -8.81
N GLN A 132 17.47 -12.67 -7.54
CA GLN A 132 18.39 -13.11 -6.48
C GLN A 132 18.92 -14.52 -6.73
N ALA A 133 18.07 -15.46 -7.15
CA ALA A 133 18.49 -16.83 -7.46
C ALA A 133 19.47 -16.87 -8.64
N LYS A 134 19.23 -16.08 -9.70
CA LYS A 134 20.17 -15.94 -10.82
C LYS A 134 21.50 -15.35 -10.37
N GLY A 135 21.48 -14.33 -9.52
CA GLY A 135 22.70 -13.72 -8.97
C GLY A 135 23.51 -14.71 -8.15
N ALA A 136 22.86 -15.49 -7.29
CA ALA A 136 23.51 -16.54 -6.51
C ALA A 136 24.15 -17.62 -7.42
N TRP A 137 23.43 -18.04 -8.46
CA TRP A 137 23.95 -19.01 -9.44
C TRP A 137 25.16 -18.47 -10.23
N LEU A 138 25.12 -17.20 -10.65
CA LEU A 138 26.24 -16.54 -11.32
C LEU A 138 27.47 -16.45 -10.41
N ASN A 139 27.28 -16.10 -9.13
CA ASN A 139 28.36 -16.09 -8.16
C ASN A 139 29.00 -17.47 -7.99
N GLU A 140 28.19 -18.52 -7.86
CA GLU A 140 28.68 -19.90 -7.77
C GLU A 140 29.48 -20.30 -9.03
N LEU A 141 29.03 -19.89 -10.21
CA LEU A 141 29.74 -20.14 -11.47
C LEU A 141 31.09 -19.41 -11.50
N CYS A 142 31.12 -18.15 -11.08
CA CYS A 142 32.36 -17.38 -10.97
C CYS A 142 33.34 -18.01 -9.97
N GLU A 143 32.89 -18.41 -8.79
CA GLU A 143 33.73 -19.09 -7.79
C GLU A 143 34.33 -20.38 -8.36
N LYS A 144 33.53 -21.21 -9.05
CA LYS A 144 34.04 -22.42 -9.72
C LYS A 144 35.07 -22.11 -10.79
N TYR A 145 34.84 -21.08 -11.60
CA TYR A 145 35.78 -20.66 -12.64
C TYR A 145 37.09 -20.15 -12.04
N TYR A 146 37.04 -19.31 -11.01
CA TYR A 146 38.26 -18.82 -10.34
C TYR A 146 39.00 -19.93 -9.58
N ALA A 147 38.28 -20.87 -8.96
CA ALA A 147 38.89 -22.02 -8.30
C ALA A 147 39.58 -22.96 -9.30
N SER A 148 39.03 -23.15 -10.50
CA SER A 148 39.64 -23.99 -11.55
C SER A 148 40.70 -23.28 -12.38
N SER A 149 40.68 -21.94 -12.39
CA SER A 149 41.64 -21.10 -13.11
C SER A 149 42.73 -20.50 -12.20
N ALA A 150 42.72 -20.85 -10.91
CA ALA A 150 43.77 -20.45 -9.97
C ALA A 150 45.10 -21.07 -10.44
N PRO A 151 46.11 -20.26 -10.78
CA PRO A 151 47.41 -20.80 -11.16
C PRO A 151 47.99 -21.59 -9.98
N GLU A 152 48.38 -22.84 -10.22
CA GLU A 152 49.19 -23.61 -9.28
C GLU A 152 50.51 -22.87 -9.06
N GLY A 153 50.65 -22.25 -7.89
CA GLY A 153 51.93 -21.89 -7.28
C GLY A 153 52.76 -20.80 -7.98
N GLU A 154 52.53 -19.55 -7.61
CA GLU A 154 53.64 -18.61 -7.45
C GLU A 154 53.70 -18.15 -6.00
N GLY A 155 54.69 -18.68 -5.29
CA GLY A 155 54.94 -18.41 -3.88
C GLY A 155 56.18 -19.13 -3.38
N GLN A 156 57.28 -19.07 -4.15
CA GLN A 156 58.61 -19.34 -3.60
C GLN A 156 58.94 -18.25 -2.58
N SER A 157 58.74 -18.51 -1.29
CA SER A 157 59.47 -17.80 -0.23
C SER A 157 60.84 -18.48 -0.09
N LYS A 158 61.86 -17.85 -0.69
CA LYS A 158 63.26 -18.11 -0.37
C LYS A 158 63.51 -17.66 1.07
N ASP A 159 63.88 -18.60 1.91
CA ASP A 159 64.64 -18.34 3.15
C ASP A 159 66.04 -17.86 2.74
N GLU A 160 66.33 -16.58 2.99
CA GLU A 160 67.68 -16.04 3.20
C GLU A 160 67.73 -15.74 4.72
N GLY A 161 68.64 -16.29 5.53
CA GLY A 161 70.09 -16.28 5.37
C GLY A 161 70.66 -15.26 6.35
#